data_AF-A0A1B6HB48-F1
#
_entry.id   AF-A0A1B6HB48-F1
#
_cell.length_a   1.000
_cell.length_b   1.000
_cell.length_c   1.000
_cell.angle_alpha   90.00
_cell.angle_beta   90.00
_cell.angle_gamma   90.00
#
_symmetry.space_group_name_H-M   'P 1'
#
loop_
_entity.id
_entity.type
_entity.pdbx_description
1 polymer ?
#
loop_
_entity_poly.entity_id
_entity_poly.type
_entity_poly.pdbx_seq_one_letter_code
_entity_poly.pdbx_strand_id
1 'polypeptide(L)'
;FRCYACFKTTSNMTKVFCPKCGNKTLKKVAVSVDENGKQVIHINPRKPLTARGKKFSLPRPQGGKHANNPILCEDQPVPDQRPTRLARTKTNPLDEDYIAGFSPFVMRDVNSKSAMLGIRGKNQEFKYWMRKNPNEVVKHRRKKK
;
A
#
# COMPACT_ATOMS: atom_id res chain seq x y z
N PHE A 1 -8.14 8.94 -11.66
CA PHE A 1 -9.11 8.16 -10.86
C PHE A 1 -10.50 8.79 -10.88
N ARG A 2 -11.56 7.99 -10.75
CA ARG A 2 -12.94 8.44 -10.53
C ARG A 2 -13.50 7.78 -9.28
N CYS A 3 -14.13 8.56 -8.41
CA CYS A 3 -14.87 8.04 -7.27
C CYS A 3 -16.20 7.46 -7.72
N TYR A 4 -16.54 6.22 -7.32
CA TYR A 4 -17.85 5.65 -7.67
C TYR A 4 -18.99 6.09 -6.73
N ALA A 5 -18.68 6.77 -5.61
CA ALA A 5 -19.68 7.23 -4.65
C ALA A 5 -20.09 8.69 -4.91
N CYS A 6 -19.12 9.61 -5.02
CA CYS A 6 -19.38 11.04 -5.24
C CYS A 6 -19.11 11.52 -6.67
N PHE A 7 -18.76 10.59 -7.58
CA PHE A 7 -18.49 10.81 -9.01
C PHE A 7 -17.36 11.78 -9.38
N LYS A 8 -16.73 12.44 -8.40
CA LYS A 8 -15.61 13.35 -8.63
C LYS A 8 -14.42 12.60 -9.21
N THR A 9 -13.81 13.19 -10.23
CA THR A 9 -12.56 12.75 -10.84
C THR A 9 -11.37 13.38 -10.13
N THR A 10 -10.22 12.72 -10.19
CA THR A 10 -8.96 13.20 -9.63
C THR A 10 -7.83 12.73 -10.53
N SER A 11 -6.96 13.65 -10.95
CA SER A 11 -5.80 13.36 -11.80
C SER A 11 -4.64 12.72 -11.02
N ASN A 12 -4.55 12.96 -9.72
CA ASN A 12 -3.51 12.40 -8.87
C ASN A 12 -3.61 10.86 -8.77
N MET A 13 -2.64 10.16 -9.35
CA MET A 13 -2.58 8.70 -9.46
C MET A 13 -1.98 7.99 -8.22
N THR A 14 -1.53 8.74 -7.21
CA THR A 14 -1.02 8.15 -5.96
C THR A 14 -2.10 8.05 -4.88
N LYS A 15 -3.23 8.76 -5.02
CA LYS A 15 -4.30 8.77 -4.03
C LYS A 15 -5.09 7.46 -3.99
N VAL A 16 -5.36 7.01 -2.77
CA VAL A 16 -6.19 5.84 -2.46
C VAL A 16 -7.58 6.25 -1.98
N PHE A 17 -7.65 7.33 -1.19
CA PHE A 17 -8.87 7.92 -0.67
C PHE A 17 -9.35 9.07 -1.55
N CYS A 18 -10.67 9.24 -1.68
CA CYS A 18 -11.23 10.32 -2.48
C CYS A 18 -11.08 11.65 -1.75
N PRO A 19 -10.53 12.71 -2.38
CA PRO A 19 -10.31 13.99 -1.72
C PRO A 19 -11.60 14.77 -1.39
N LYS A 20 -12.75 14.39 -1.97
CA LYS A 20 -14.04 15.05 -1.68
C LYS A 20 -14.83 14.33 -0.58
N CYS A 21 -14.89 13.00 -0.60
CA CYS A 21 -15.73 12.24 0.32
C CYS A 21 -14.95 11.41 1.35
N GLY A 22 -13.61 11.45 1.35
CA GLY A 22 -12.75 10.71 2.29
C GLY A 22 -12.71 9.18 2.08
N ASN A 23 -13.72 8.60 1.44
CA ASN A 23 -13.83 7.15 1.28
C ASN A 23 -12.79 6.55 0.31
N LYS A 24 -12.40 5.29 0.56
CA LYS A 24 -11.55 4.47 -0.33
C LYS A 24 -12.33 3.91 -1.52
N THR A 25 -12.84 4.82 -2.35
CA THR A 25 -13.81 4.53 -3.43
C THR A 25 -13.29 4.93 -4.82
N LEU A 26 -12.00 5.26 -4.93
CA LEU A 26 -11.37 5.60 -6.20
C LEU A 26 -11.17 4.36 -7.08
N LYS A 27 -11.53 4.48 -8.36
CA LYS A 27 -11.29 3.48 -9.40
C LYS A 27 -10.52 4.09 -10.56
N LYS A 28 -9.56 3.33 -11.10
CA LYS A 28 -8.74 3.77 -12.25
C LYS A 28 -9.63 3.71 -13.49
N VAL A 29 -9.66 4.80 -14.23
CA VAL A 29 -10.48 4.98 -15.44
C VAL A 29 -9.62 5.70 -16.47
N ALA A 30 -9.73 5.31 -17.73
CA ALA A 30 -9.05 5.99 -18.84
C ALA A 30 -9.88 7.20 -19.29
N VAL A 31 -9.21 8.26 -19.71
CA VAL A 31 -9.82 9.50 -20.18
C VAL A 31 -9.16 9.87 -21.50
N SER A 32 -9.94 10.13 -22.53
CA SER A 32 -9.48 10.75 -23.78
C SER A 32 -9.95 12.20 -23.81
N VAL A 33 -9.15 13.07 -24.43
CA VAL A 33 -9.47 14.48 -24.64
C VAL A 33 -9.50 14.70 -26.14
N ASP A 34 -10.65 15.13 -26.66
CA ASP A 34 -10.82 15.44 -28.07
C ASP A 34 -10.18 16.79 -28.41
N GLU A 35 -9.97 17.09 -29.69
CA GLU A 35 -9.39 18.37 -30.17
C GLU A 35 -10.18 19.60 -29.70
N ASN A 36 -11.50 19.43 -29.53
CA ASN A 36 -12.40 20.45 -28.99
C ASN A 36 -12.30 20.60 -27.45
N GLY A 37 -11.36 19.92 -26.80
CA GLY A 37 -11.16 19.94 -25.34
C GLY A 37 -12.17 19.12 -24.53
N LYS A 38 -13.09 18.40 -25.20
CA LYS A 38 -14.09 17.57 -24.52
C LYS A 38 -13.44 16.31 -23.92
N GLN A 39 -13.68 16.07 -22.64
CA GLN A 39 -13.16 14.88 -21.95
C GLN A 39 -14.17 13.74 -21.99
N VAL A 40 -13.76 12.60 -22.54
CA VAL A 40 -14.55 11.37 -22.58
C VAL A 40 -13.96 10.36 -21.59
N ILE A 41 -14.79 9.89 -20.65
CA ILE A 41 -14.39 8.97 -19.58
C ILE A 41 -14.81 7.54 -19.94
N HIS A 42 -13.84 6.64 -20.06
CA HIS A 42 -14.05 5.25 -20.49
C HIS A 42 -14.29 4.32 -19.30
N ILE A 43 -15.56 4.16 -18.88
CA ILE A 43 -15.93 3.26 -17.78
C ILE A 43 -16.06 1.82 -18.31
N ASN A 44 -15.37 0.87 -17.68
CA ASN A 44 -15.44 -0.54 -18.05
C ASN A 44 -16.65 -1.23 -17.37
N PRO A 45 -17.72 -1.61 -18.10
CA PRO A 45 -18.89 -2.27 -17.53
C PRO A 45 -18.63 -3.73 -17.14
N ARG A 46 -17.59 -4.38 -17.69
CA ARG A 46 -17.24 -5.78 -17.37
C ARG A 46 -16.69 -5.96 -15.96
N LYS A 47 -16.30 -4.87 -15.28
CA LYS A 47 -15.80 -4.90 -13.90
C LYS A 47 -16.83 -4.27 -12.96
N PRO A 48 -17.87 -5.02 -12.55
CA PRO A 48 -18.90 -4.50 -11.66
C PRO A 48 -18.33 -4.15 -10.28
N LEU A 49 -18.97 -3.19 -9.63
CA LEU A 49 -18.62 -2.78 -8.27
C LEU A 49 -19.16 -3.82 -7.28
N THR A 50 -18.29 -4.66 -6.73
CA THR A 50 -18.69 -5.68 -5.75
C THR A 50 -18.59 -5.16 -4.32
N ALA A 51 -19.46 -5.66 -3.44
CA ALA A 51 -19.42 -5.40 -1.99
C ALA A 51 -18.57 -6.43 -1.22
N ARG A 52 -18.16 -7.52 -1.89
CA ARG A 52 -17.40 -8.63 -1.29
C ARG A 52 -16.09 -8.14 -0.66
N GLY A 53 -15.86 -8.53 0.58
CA GLY A 53 -14.65 -8.20 1.36
C GLY A 53 -14.55 -6.76 1.88
N LYS A 54 -15.60 -5.95 1.70
CA LYS A 54 -15.65 -4.59 2.29
C LYS A 54 -16.15 -4.58 3.73
N LYS A 55 -17.01 -5.53 4.11
CA LYS A 55 -17.55 -5.69 5.46
C LYS A 55 -16.85 -6.85 6.16
N PHE A 56 -16.10 -6.56 7.21
CA PHE A 56 -15.41 -7.52 8.07
C PHE A 56 -15.20 -6.90 9.46
N SER A 57 -14.93 -7.73 10.47
CA SER A 57 -14.65 -7.24 11.82
C SER A 57 -13.28 -6.57 11.89
N LEU A 58 -13.25 -5.34 12.43
CA LEU A 58 -12.01 -4.62 12.66
C LEU A 58 -11.42 -5.00 14.03
N PRO A 59 -10.09 -5.04 14.17
CA PRO A 59 -9.46 -5.17 15.48
C PRO A 59 -9.78 -3.96 16.34
N ARG A 60 -9.71 -4.13 17.67
CA ARG A 60 -9.84 -3.02 18.61
C ARG A 60 -8.74 -1.98 18.33
N PRO A 61 -9.06 -0.67 18.36
CA PRO A 61 -8.04 0.35 18.15
C PRO A 61 -6.98 0.27 19.25
N GLN A 62 -5.71 0.19 18.85
CA GLN A 62 -4.58 0.12 19.77
C GLN A 62 -3.70 1.37 19.65
N GLY A 63 -3.17 1.85 20.77
CA GLY A 63 -2.19 2.94 20.83
C GLY A 63 -0.76 2.44 21.03
N GLY A 64 0.18 3.39 21.11
CA GLY A 64 1.60 3.12 21.39
C GLY A 64 2.52 3.13 20.18
N LYS A 65 3.83 3.03 20.45
CA LYS A 65 4.92 3.15 19.45
C LYS A 65 4.88 2.07 18.37
N HIS A 66 4.28 0.92 18.69
CA HIS A 66 4.25 -0.27 17.82
C HIS A 66 2.83 -0.68 17.41
N ALA A 67 1.84 0.21 17.58
CA ALA A 67 0.46 -0.06 17.18
C ALA A 67 0.36 -0.32 15.68
N ASN A 68 -0.38 -1.38 15.32
CA ASN A 68 -0.58 -1.78 13.94
C ASN A 68 -2.08 -1.79 13.57
N ASN A 69 -2.64 -0.59 13.36
CA ASN A 69 -4.03 -0.41 13.01
C ASN A 69 -4.26 -0.42 11.47
N PRO A 70 -5.45 -0.83 10.99
CA PRO A 70 -5.86 -0.65 9.61
C PRO A 70 -5.99 0.84 9.27
N ILE A 71 -5.64 1.21 8.03
CA ILE A 71 -5.76 2.58 7.53
C ILE A 71 -7.17 2.76 6.94
N LEU A 72 -7.97 3.61 7.56
CA LEU A 72 -9.37 3.89 7.22
C LEU A 72 -9.54 5.27 6.56
N CYS A 73 -8.66 6.22 6.87
CA CYS A 73 -8.69 7.60 6.37
C CYS A 73 -7.32 8.02 5.79
N GLU A 74 -7.29 9.09 4.99
CA GLU A 74 -6.05 9.62 4.36
C GLU A 74 -5.10 10.23 5.40
N ASP A 75 -5.66 10.91 6.38
CA ASP A 75 -5.03 11.69 7.45
C ASP A 75 -4.83 10.90 8.74
N GLN A 76 -4.99 9.57 8.70
CA GLN A 76 -4.86 8.74 9.89
C GLN A 76 -3.42 8.75 10.44
N PRO A 77 -3.20 9.15 11.70
CA PRO A 77 -1.86 9.15 12.30
C PRO A 77 -1.33 7.73 12.43
N VAL A 78 -0.07 7.53 12.03
CA VAL A 78 0.63 6.24 12.12
C VAL A 78 1.92 6.39 12.92
N PRO A 79 2.29 5.40 13.76
CA PRO A 79 3.57 5.42 14.44
C PRO A 79 4.74 5.42 13.45
N ASP A 80 5.81 6.13 13.77
CA ASP A 80 7.00 6.18 12.91
C ASP A 80 7.80 4.88 13.04
N GLN A 81 7.54 3.95 12.12
CA GLN A 81 8.22 2.65 12.03
C GLN A 81 9.11 2.65 10.79
N ARG A 82 10.33 3.15 10.94
CA ARG A 82 11.30 3.20 9.83
C ARG A 82 12.33 2.08 9.95
N PRO A 83 12.62 1.37 8.84
CA PRO A 83 13.79 0.50 8.79
C PRO A 83 15.08 1.34 8.82
N THR A 84 16.17 0.73 9.27
CA THR A 84 17.50 1.36 9.27
C THR A 84 17.98 1.70 7.85
N ARG A 85 19.03 2.52 7.75
CA ARG A 85 19.69 2.83 6.48
C ARG A 85 20.16 1.55 5.77
N LEU A 86 20.82 0.66 6.51
CA LEU A 86 21.30 -0.63 6.01
C LEU A 86 20.17 -1.50 5.43
N ALA A 87 19.03 -1.58 6.13
CA ALA A 87 17.85 -2.32 5.66
C ALA A 87 17.20 -1.73 4.39
N ARG A 88 17.46 -0.44 4.09
CA ARG A 88 16.97 0.23 2.88
C ARG A 88 17.94 0.14 1.70
N THR A 89 19.22 -0.13 1.97
CA THR A 89 20.25 -0.26 0.95
C THR A 89 19.95 -1.43 0.02
N LYS A 90 20.13 -1.23 -1.28
CA LYS A 90 19.99 -2.26 -2.31
C LYS A 90 21.28 -2.37 -3.11
N THR A 91 21.53 -3.53 -3.67
CA THR A 91 22.64 -3.77 -4.59
C THR A 91 22.41 -2.97 -5.87
N ASN A 92 23.38 -2.13 -6.22
CA ASN A 92 23.44 -1.44 -7.51
C ASN A 92 24.65 -1.96 -8.30
N PRO A 93 24.45 -2.85 -9.29
CA PRO A 93 25.55 -3.38 -10.11
C PRO A 93 26.23 -2.34 -11.00
N LEU A 94 25.60 -1.18 -11.22
CA LEU A 94 26.12 -0.09 -12.05
C LEU A 94 26.83 0.98 -11.23
N ASP A 95 27.03 0.75 -9.93
CA ASP A 95 27.75 1.67 -9.06
C ASP A 95 29.27 1.57 -9.29
N GLU A 96 29.98 2.68 -9.20
CA GLU A 96 31.44 2.71 -9.40
C GLU A 96 32.17 1.84 -8.37
N ASP A 97 31.67 1.86 -7.12
CA ASP A 97 32.21 1.09 -6.00
C ASP A 97 31.80 -0.40 -6.00
N TYR A 98 31.01 -0.85 -6.99
CA TYR A 98 30.50 -2.23 -7.00
C TYR A 98 31.62 -3.28 -7.12
N ILE A 99 32.65 -3.00 -7.94
CA ILE A 99 33.78 -3.91 -8.16
C ILE A 99 34.69 -3.98 -6.93
N ALA A 100 34.82 -2.88 -6.19
CA ALA A 100 35.66 -2.79 -5.00
C ALA A 100 35.02 -3.44 -3.74
N GLY A 101 33.74 -3.81 -3.82
CA GLY A 101 33.01 -4.39 -2.70
C GLY A 101 33.47 -5.81 -2.33
N PHE A 102 33.55 -6.10 -1.03
CA PHE A 102 33.87 -7.45 -0.53
C PHE A 102 32.85 -8.53 -0.95
N SER A 103 31.59 -8.14 -1.12
CA SER A 103 30.50 -9.04 -1.51
C SER A 103 29.67 -8.40 -2.61
N PRO A 104 29.25 -9.16 -3.63
CA PRO A 104 28.37 -8.67 -4.69
C PRO A 104 26.96 -8.34 -4.17
N PHE A 105 26.60 -8.82 -2.97
CA PHE A 105 25.33 -8.54 -2.33
C PHE A 105 25.48 -7.62 -1.12
N VAL A 106 24.53 -6.69 -0.99
CA VAL A 106 24.41 -5.80 0.16
C VAL A 106 24.07 -6.60 1.42
N MET A 107 24.76 -6.28 2.51
CA MET A 107 24.54 -6.88 3.81
C MET A 107 23.13 -6.56 4.34
N ARG A 108 22.44 -7.57 4.88
CA ARG A 108 21.12 -7.38 5.49
C ARG A 108 21.25 -6.96 6.94
N ASP A 109 20.37 -6.07 7.37
CA ASP A 109 20.24 -5.70 8.78
C ASP A 109 19.52 -6.80 9.56
N VAL A 110 20.23 -7.40 10.52
CA VAL A 110 19.74 -8.46 11.41
C VAL A 110 19.74 -8.05 12.89
N ASN A 111 20.51 -7.01 13.26
CA ASN A 111 20.79 -6.68 14.65
C ASN A 111 20.02 -5.45 15.15
N SER A 112 19.47 -4.62 14.27
CA SER A 112 18.77 -3.43 14.71
C SER A 112 17.45 -3.76 15.42
N LYS A 113 17.00 -2.84 16.27
CA LYS A 113 15.66 -2.90 16.88
C LYS A 113 14.55 -3.01 15.82
N SER A 114 14.73 -2.37 14.66
CA SER A 114 13.76 -2.44 13.56
C SER A 114 13.70 -3.84 12.92
N ALA A 115 14.85 -4.53 12.83
CA ALA A 115 14.94 -5.90 12.36
C ALA A 115 14.25 -6.87 13.35
N MET A 116 14.49 -6.72 14.66
CA MET A 116 13.85 -7.53 15.70
C MET A 116 12.32 -7.35 15.73
N LEU A 117 11.83 -6.14 15.50
CA LEU A 117 10.40 -5.84 15.41
C LEU A 117 9.76 -6.27 14.07
N GLY A 118 10.56 -6.77 13.12
CA GLY A 118 10.07 -7.16 11.80
C GLY A 118 9.58 -5.99 10.95
N ILE A 119 10.02 -4.76 11.24
CA ILE A 119 9.65 -3.57 10.48
C ILE A 119 10.29 -3.67 9.09
N ARG A 120 9.46 -3.60 8.05
CA ARG A 120 9.90 -3.65 6.65
C ARG A 120 9.70 -2.30 6.00
N GLY A 121 10.39 -2.05 4.89
CA GLY A 121 10.17 -0.85 4.10
C GLY A 121 8.71 -0.73 3.64
N LYS A 122 8.25 0.51 3.37
CA LYS A 122 6.86 0.86 3.01
C LYS A 122 6.24 -0.02 1.92
N ASN A 123 7.04 -0.55 1.00
CA ASN A 123 6.57 -1.38 -0.12
C ASN A 123 6.50 -2.89 0.19
N GLN A 124 6.92 -3.31 1.39
CA GLN A 124 7.00 -4.72 1.81
C GLN A 124 6.14 -5.04 3.04
N GLU A 125 5.57 -4.02 3.69
CA GLU A 125 4.71 -4.17 4.85
C GLU A 125 3.29 -4.60 4.42
N PHE A 126 3.14 -5.88 4.07
CA PHE A 126 1.85 -6.46 3.74
C PHE A 126 1.15 -6.95 5.01
N LYS A 127 0.25 -6.13 5.54
CA LYS A 127 -0.61 -6.49 6.66
C LYS A 127 -1.63 -7.56 6.23
N TYR A 128 -2.12 -8.39 7.16
CA TYR A 128 -2.94 -9.56 6.79
C TYR A 128 -4.21 -9.16 6.02
N TRP A 129 -4.82 -8.01 6.35
CA TRP A 129 -6.00 -7.45 5.68
C TRP A 129 -5.72 -6.83 4.30
N MET A 130 -4.45 -6.66 3.91
CA MET A 130 -4.07 -6.08 2.61
C MET A 130 -3.89 -7.13 1.51
N ARG A 131 -3.63 -8.39 1.88
CA ARG A 131 -3.27 -9.44 0.92
C ARG A 131 -4.47 -10.08 0.23
N LYS A 132 -5.54 -10.31 0.99
CA LYS A 132 -6.75 -11.00 0.53
C LYS A 132 -7.96 -10.43 1.22
N ASN A 133 -9.12 -10.75 0.68
CA ASN A 133 -10.38 -10.55 1.37
C ASN A 133 -10.30 -11.21 2.76
N PRO A 134 -10.48 -10.47 3.86
CA PRO A 134 -10.39 -11.00 5.22
C PRO A 134 -11.39 -12.14 5.52
N ASN A 135 -12.50 -12.20 4.77
CA ASN A 135 -13.54 -13.21 4.94
C ASN A 135 -13.24 -14.51 4.17
N GLU A 136 -12.14 -14.59 3.42
CA GLU A 136 -11.79 -15.81 2.68
C GLU A 136 -11.06 -16.83 3.54
N VAL A 137 -11.43 -18.10 3.38
CA VAL A 137 -10.75 -19.22 4.04
C VAL A 137 -9.33 -19.33 3.51
N VAL A 138 -8.36 -19.31 4.41
CA VAL A 138 -6.94 -19.50 4.09
C VAL A 138 -6.49 -20.86 4.59
N LYS A 139 -5.83 -21.64 3.74
CA LYS A 139 -5.19 -22.90 4.16
C LYS A 139 -4.19 -22.60 5.28
N HIS A 140 -4.35 -23.24 6.43
CA HIS A 140 -3.43 -23.13 7.56
C HIS A 140 -2.05 -23.67 7.16
N ARG A 141 -1.19 -22.82 6.60
CA ARG A 141 0.26 -23.04 6.65
C ARG A 141 0.74 -22.42 7.95
N ARG A 142 1.56 -23.17 8.71
CA ARG A 142 2.12 -22.82 10.03
C ARG A 142 2.24 -21.31 10.21
N LYS A 143 1.60 -20.77 11.26
CA LYS A 143 1.61 -19.34 11.61
C LYS A 143 3.02 -18.77 11.41
N LYS A 144 3.22 -17.95 10.39
CA LYS A 144 4.30 -16.96 10.44
C LYS A 144 3.85 -15.95 11.48
N LYS A 145 4.47 -16.03 12.66
CA LYS A 145 4.47 -14.95 13.65
C LYS A 145 4.81 -13.63 12.95
#